data_AF-A0A940DJZ5-F1
#
_entry.id   AF-A0A940DJZ5-F1
#
_cell.length_a   1.000
_cell.length_b   1.000
_cell.length_c   1.000
_cell.angle_alpha   90.00
_cell.angle_beta   90.00
_cell.angle_gamma   90.00
#
_symmetry.space_group_name_H-M   'P 1'
#
loop_
_entity.id
_entity.type
_entity.pdbx_description
1 polymer ?
#
loop_
_entity_poly.entity_id
_entity_poly.type
_entity_poly.pdbx_seq_one_letter_code
_entity_poly.pdbx_strand_id
1 'polypeptide(L)'
;MDISALPSASSHLWGMPDLTANVALPHCRQTFIGQFNLGNLQCDGYDSKSHGLPSSGLLSVFADIGHFFCSDIDSEICMSYSDACTVIYTPECDFPKLRRRNLRRFAPLAQTVTFSPEPLPLSEPEHVLSGFPTHREWSDWDYPYNGWRLLFQLDSCDVYPGSLNFYDCGVLNFIISPAALRRLDFSNVKAIVLST
;
A
#
# COMPACT_ATOMS: atom_id res chain seq x y z
N MET A 1 -12.90 7.74 20.51
CA MET A 1 -11.74 6.87 20.80
C MET A 1 -10.52 7.55 20.23
N ASP A 2 -9.45 7.66 21.01
CA ASP A 2 -8.22 8.29 20.58
C ASP A 2 -7.46 7.32 19.66
N ILE A 3 -7.34 7.68 18.40
CA ILE A 3 -6.77 6.85 17.31
C ILE A 3 -5.23 6.88 17.39
N SER A 4 -4.70 7.53 18.44
CA SER A 4 -3.28 7.63 18.77
C SER A 4 -2.65 6.33 19.31
N ALA A 5 -3.42 5.27 19.58
CA ALA A 5 -2.92 4.11 20.32
C ALA A 5 -2.76 2.81 19.51
N LEU A 6 -2.59 2.85 18.18
CA LEU A 6 -2.10 1.66 17.48
C LEU A 6 -0.68 1.31 17.98
N PRO A 7 -0.36 0.02 18.23
CA PRO A 7 0.98 -0.39 18.60
C PRO A 7 2.01 0.04 17.54
N SER A 8 3.24 0.34 17.97
CA SER A 8 4.34 0.61 17.04
C SER A 8 4.55 -0.59 16.12
N ALA A 9 4.79 -0.33 14.83
CA ALA A 9 4.97 -1.36 13.80
C ALA A 9 3.76 -2.30 13.65
N SER A 10 2.56 -1.87 13.98
CA SER A 10 1.33 -2.60 13.65
C SER A 10 0.97 -2.44 12.17
N SER A 11 0.22 -3.41 11.61
CA SER A 11 -0.34 -3.28 10.27
C SER A 11 -1.57 -2.38 10.29
N HIS A 12 -1.60 -1.35 9.44
CA HIS A 12 -2.74 -0.44 9.32
C HIS A 12 -2.71 0.32 8.00
N LEU A 13 -3.88 0.78 7.58
CA LEU A 13 -4.05 1.80 6.56
C LEU A 13 -4.18 3.18 7.21
N TRP A 14 -3.73 4.21 6.49
CA TRP A 14 -3.88 5.62 6.85
C TRP A 14 -3.23 6.02 8.17
N GLY A 15 -3.55 7.22 8.68
CA GLY A 15 -2.93 7.74 9.90
C GLY A 15 -1.45 8.08 9.73
N MET A 16 -0.64 7.67 10.71
CA MET A 16 0.78 8.05 10.78
C MET A 16 1.70 6.83 10.63
N PRO A 17 2.70 6.89 9.74
CA PRO A 17 3.67 5.81 9.60
C PRO A 17 4.65 5.78 10.76
N ASP A 18 5.10 4.57 11.09
CA ASP A 18 6.30 4.34 11.88
C ASP A 18 7.51 4.25 10.95
N LEU A 19 8.44 5.21 11.04
CA LEU A 19 9.66 5.22 10.22
C LEU A 19 10.90 5.44 11.09
N THR A 20 12.05 4.97 10.62
CA THR A 20 13.33 5.30 11.27
C THR A 20 13.74 6.74 10.93
N ALA A 21 14.60 7.34 11.75
CA ALA A 21 15.02 8.73 11.55
C ALA A 21 15.81 8.99 10.26
N ASN A 22 16.49 7.96 9.74
CA ASN A 22 17.43 8.06 8.63
C ASN A 22 16.80 7.83 7.26
N VAL A 23 15.52 7.47 7.21
CA VAL A 23 14.80 7.25 5.95
C VAL A 23 14.44 8.59 5.33
N ALA A 24 14.79 8.76 4.04
CA ALA A 24 14.36 9.89 3.26
C ALA A 24 12.83 9.90 3.19
N LEU A 25 12.23 11.04 3.55
CA LEU A 25 10.78 11.14 3.52
C LEU A 25 10.27 11.11 2.07
N PRO A 26 9.12 10.46 1.82
CA PRO A 26 8.45 10.46 0.53
C PRO A 26 8.23 11.89 -0.04
N HIS A 27 8.17 12.00 -1.37
CA HIS A 27 8.00 13.26 -2.08
C HIS A 27 6.79 14.06 -1.55
N CYS A 28 6.82 15.40 -1.66
CA CYS A 28 5.86 16.30 -0.98
C CYS A 28 4.37 16.04 -1.29
N ARG A 29 4.07 15.38 -2.41
CA ARG A 29 2.71 15.06 -2.86
C ARG A 29 2.19 13.71 -2.40
N GLN A 30 3.05 12.79 -1.96
CA GLN A 30 2.65 11.43 -1.65
C GLN A 30 1.92 11.34 -0.30
N THR A 31 0.78 10.66 -0.27
CA THR A 31 0.01 10.34 0.92
C THR A 31 0.48 9.01 1.49
N PHE A 32 0.52 8.90 2.82
CA PHE A 32 0.75 7.60 3.46
C PHE A 32 -0.48 6.72 3.30
N ILE A 33 -0.29 5.56 2.68
CA ILE A 33 -1.37 4.61 2.42
C ILE A 33 -1.53 3.65 3.58
N GLY A 34 -0.42 3.09 4.05
CA GLY A 34 -0.44 2.10 5.10
C GLY A 34 0.91 1.48 5.33
N GLN A 35 1.01 0.71 6.40
CA GLN A 35 2.17 -0.10 6.73
C GLN A 35 1.73 -1.52 7.09
N PHE A 36 2.57 -2.50 6.76
CA PHE A 36 2.27 -3.91 6.92
C PHE A 36 3.43 -4.61 7.63
N ASN A 37 3.17 -5.11 8.82
CA ASN A 37 4.12 -5.93 9.56
C ASN A 37 4.05 -7.36 9.05
N LEU A 38 5.06 -7.75 8.28
CA LEU A 38 5.08 -9.03 7.57
C LEU A 38 5.24 -10.23 8.51
N GLY A 39 5.77 -10.02 9.71
CA GLY A 39 5.86 -11.06 10.74
C GLY A 39 4.49 -11.39 11.34
N ASN A 40 3.65 -10.37 11.56
CA ASN A 40 2.30 -10.58 12.11
C ASN A 40 1.38 -11.30 11.12
N LEU A 41 1.48 -10.97 9.83
CA LEU A 41 0.62 -11.57 8.80
C LEU A 41 0.77 -13.09 8.71
N GLN A 42 1.96 -13.62 8.97
CA GLN A 42 2.16 -15.09 9.03
C GLN A 42 1.42 -15.73 10.19
N CYS A 43 1.38 -15.05 11.35
CA CYS A 43 0.66 -15.53 12.52
C CYS A 43 -0.86 -15.58 12.26
N ASP A 44 -1.36 -14.70 11.41
CA ASP A 44 -2.77 -14.61 11.02
C ASP A 44 -3.15 -15.58 9.89
N GLY A 45 -2.24 -16.48 9.50
CA GLY A 45 -2.49 -17.53 8.49
C GLY A 45 -2.29 -17.08 7.04
N TYR A 46 -1.80 -15.86 6.81
CA TYR A 46 -1.49 -15.37 5.47
C TYR A 46 -0.10 -15.86 5.02
N ASP A 47 -0.05 -16.64 3.93
CA ASP A 47 1.19 -17.24 3.42
C ASP A 47 2.04 -16.26 2.59
N SER A 48 2.66 -15.32 3.30
CA SER A 48 3.62 -14.37 2.71
C SER A 48 4.78 -15.06 1.95
N LYS A 49 5.15 -16.30 2.29
CA LYS A 49 6.28 -17.00 1.66
C LYS A 49 5.96 -17.51 0.27
N SER A 50 4.77 -18.08 0.03
CA SER A 50 4.38 -18.48 -1.34
C SER A 50 4.31 -17.30 -2.30
N HIS A 51 4.03 -16.11 -1.76
CA HIS A 51 4.03 -14.86 -2.52
C HIS A 51 5.43 -14.22 -2.69
N GLY A 52 6.44 -14.73 -2.00
CA GLY A 52 7.83 -14.26 -2.10
C GLY A 52 8.09 -12.96 -1.33
N LEU A 53 7.20 -12.60 -0.39
CA LEU A 53 7.41 -11.48 0.52
C LEU A 53 8.47 -11.84 1.59
N PRO A 54 9.14 -10.84 2.17
CA PRO A 54 10.01 -11.04 3.32
C PRO A 54 9.26 -11.70 4.48
N SER A 55 9.94 -12.53 5.26
CA SER A 55 9.30 -13.24 6.37
C SER A 55 9.03 -12.38 7.59
N SER A 56 9.67 -11.22 7.71
CA SER A 56 9.45 -10.24 8.77
C SER A 56 9.83 -8.85 8.28
N GLY A 57 9.71 -7.84 9.16
CA GLY A 57 9.92 -6.44 8.82
C GLY A 57 8.63 -5.69 8.53
N LEU A 58 8.77 -4.39 8.28
CA LEU A 58 7.66 -3.45 8.09
C LEU A 58 7.74 -2.88 6.67
N LEU A 59 6.68 -3.07 5.89
CA LEU A 59 6.53 -2.47 4.57
C LEU A 59 5.65 -1.23 4.70
N SER A 60 6.18 -0.03 4.42
CA SER A 60 5.41 1.23 4.44
C SER A 60 5.20 1.73 3.02
N VAL A 61 3.96 2.07 2.66
CA VAL A 61 3.54 2.40 1.31
C VAL A 61 3.03 3.84 1.24
N PHE A 62 3.47 4.56 0.21
CA PHE A 62 3.10 5.95 -0.07
C PHE A 62 2.78 6.13 -1.55
N ALA A 63 1.79 6.95 -1.89
CA ALA A 63 1.46 7.27 -3.28
C ALA A 63 0.86 8.66 -3.46
N ASP A 64 1.05 9.26 -4.63
CA ASP A 64 0.47 10.55 -5.02
C ASP A 64 -1.02 10.37 -5.40
N ILE A 65 -1.86 10.19 -4.38
CA ILE A 65 -3.30 9.93 -4.54
C ILE A 65 -4.17 11.09 -4.02
N GLY A 66 -3.58 12.24 -3.71
CA GLY A 66 -4.29 13.35 -3.07
C GLY A 66 -5.52 13.82 -3.86
N HIS A 67 -5.48 13.70 -5.18
CA HIS A 67 -6.57 14.09 -6.08
C HIS A 67 -7.75 13.12 -6.05
N PHE A 68 -7.54 11.84 -5.73
CA PHE A 68 -8.62 10.82 -5.63
C PHE A 68 -9.48 10.96 -4.36
N PHE A 69 -9.10 11.85 -3.43
CA PHE A 69 -9.94 12.23 -2.30
C PHE A 69 -10.93 13.36 -2.65
N CYS A 70 -10.88 13.89 -3.88
CA CYS A 70 -11.73 14.98 -4.33
C CYS A 70 -12.59 14.51 -5.51
N SER A 71 -13.91 14.59 -5.36
CA SER A 71 -14.91 14.09 -6.32
C SER A 71 -14.94 14.84 -7.65
N ASP A 72 -14.25 15.97 -7.77
CA ASP A 72 -14.48 16.96 -8.84
C ASP A 72 -13.38 16.99 -9.92
N ILE A 73 -12.51 15.97 -9.98
CA ILE A 73 -11.35 15.99 -10.89
C ILE A 73 -11.54 14.95 -12.03
N ASP A 74 -12.09 15.42 -13.14
CA ASP A 74 -12.00 14.80 -14.48
C ASP A 74 -10.55 14.85 -14.99
N SER A 75 -9.67 14.02 -14.43
CA SER A 75 -8.30 13.92 -14.93
C SER A 75 -8.00 12.50 -15.37
N GLU A 76 -7.83 12.31 -16.68
CA GLU A 76 -7.22 11.13 -17.29
C GLU A 76 -5.77 10.99 -16.80
N ILE A 77 -5.56 10.47 -15.58
CA ILE A 77 -4.24 10.22 -15.02
C ILE A 77 -4.09 8.71 -14.86
N CYS A 78 -3.70 8.07 -15.96
CA CYS A 78 -3.08 6.76 -15.89
C CYS A 78 -1.73 6.93 -15.17
N MET A 79 -1.70 6.77 -13.85
CA MET A 79 -0.46 6.89 -13.09
C MET A 79 0.47 5.74 -13.51
N SER A 80 1.50 6.06 -14.27
CA SER A 80 2.71 5.26 -14.43
C SER A 80 3.89 6.22 -14.57
N TYR A 81 4.22 6.92 -13.49
CA TYR A 81 5.48 7.65 -13.36
C TYR A 81 6.31 7.01 -12.25
N SER A 82 7.63 6.95 -12.42
CA SER A 82 8.55 6.35 -11.43
C SER A 82 8.42 6.94 -10.03
N ASP A 83 7.88 8.16 -9.94
CA ASP A 83 7.85 8.96 -8.71
C ASP A 83 6.44 9.01 -8.12
N ALA A 84 5.48 8.27 -8.69
CA ALA A 84 4.09 8.25 -8.23
C ALA A 84 3.92 7.52 -6.89
N CYS A 85 4.83 6.61 -6.54
CA CYS A 85 4.82 5.91 -5.26
C CYS A 85 6.21 5.77 -4.64
N THR A 86 6.22 5.59 -3.32
CA THR A 86 7.40 5.21 -2.55
C THR A 86 7.03 4.03 -1.67
N VAL A 87 7.84 2.98 -1.70
CA VAL A 87 7.70 1.85 -0.79
C VAL A 87 8.99 1.67 0.00
N ILE A 88 8.85 1.59 1.32
CA ILE A 88 9.96 1.56 2.26
C ILE A 88 9.88 0.26 3.03
N TYR A 89 10.94 -0.54 2.97
CA TYR A 89 11.08 -1.73 3.79
C TYR A 89 12.01 -1.44 4.97
N THR A 90 11.51 -1.62 6.18
CA THR A 90 12.30 -1.56 7.42
C THR A 90 12.49 -2.96 7.97
N PRO A 91 13.73 -3.48 8.01
CA PRO A 91 14.02 -4.76 8.63
C PRO A 91 13.61 -4.79 10.11
N GLU A 92 13.22 -5.96 10.60
CA GLU A 92 12.77 -6.14 12.00
C GLU A 92 13.83 -5.71 13.02
N CYS A 93 15.11 -5.88 12.73
CA CYS A 93 16.21 -5.44 13.61
C CYS A 93 16.26 -3.91 13.82
N ASP A 94 15.58 -3.14 12.97
CA ASP A 94 15.46 -1.68 13.09
C ASP A 94 14.17 -1.23 13.79
N PHE A 95 13.28 -2.14 14.20
CA PHE A 95 12.03 -1.80 14.89
C PHE A 95 12.22 -0.94 16.16
N PRO A 96 13.24 -1.17 17.02
CA PRO A 96 13.50 -0.30 18.17
C PRO A 96 13.78 1.17 17.81
N LYS A 97 14.18 1.44 16.55
CA LYS A 97 14.49 2.77 16.01
C LYS A 97 13.27 3.43 15.36
N LEU A 98 12.16 2.71 15.18
CA LEU A 98 10.94 3.25 14.60
C LEU A 98 10.35 4.33 15.50
N ARG A 99 9.92 5.42 14.88
CA ARG A 99 9.18 6.49 15.54
C ARG A 99 7.99 6.84 14.67
N ARG A 100 6.84 7.04 15.29
CA ARG A 100 5.68 7.58 14.60
C ARG A 100 5.99 8.95 14.03
N ARG A 101 5.83 9.12 12.72
CA ARG A 101 6.14 10.37 12.02
C ARG A 101 4.86 11.09 11.67
N ASN A 102 4.70 12.28 12.23
CA ASN A 102 3.69 13.22 11.75
C ASN A 102 4.21 13.88 10.47
N LEU A 103 3.61 13.52 9.33
CA LEU A 103 3.99 14.04 8.02
C LEU A 103 3.40 15.44 7.72
N ARG A 104 2.57 16.00 8.62
CA ARG A 104 1.86 17.28 8.47
C ARG A 104 1.07 17.40 7.16
N ARG A 105 0.45 16.30 6.74
CA ARG A 105 -0.42 16.22 5.55
C ARG A 105 -1.80 15.76 5.97
N PHE A 106 -2.79 16.05 5.14
CA PHE A 106 -4.08 15.39 5.25
C PHE A 106 -3.85 13.88 5.14
N ALA A 107 -4.29 13.16 6.15
CA ALA A 107 -4.28 11.71 6.18
C ALA A 107 -5.62 11.31 6.80
N PRO A 108 -6.33 10.36 6.18
CA PRO A 108 -7.49 9.78 6.84
C PRO A 108 -7.12 9.15 8.18
N LEU A 109 -8.13 8.89 9.00
CA LEU A 109 -7.93 8.24 10.28
C LEU A 109 -7.38 6.82 10.09
N ALA A 110 -6.46 6.41 10.98
CA ALA A 110 -5.87 5.08 10.90
C ALA A 110 -6.94 3.99 11.02
N GLN A 111 -6.84 2.98 10.17
CA GLN A 111 -7.75 1.83 10.12
C GLN A 111 -6.92 0.55 10.20
N THR A 112 -7.31 -0.36 11.08
CA THR A 112 -6.70 -1.69 11.11
C THR A 112 -7.00 -2.41 9.81
N VAL A 113 -6.01 -3.15 9.30
CA VAL A 113 -6.13 -3.93 8.08
C VAL A 113 -5.75 -5.37 8.36
N THR A 114 -6.54 -6.28 7.81
CA THR A 114 -6.34 -7.72 7.86
C THR A 114 -6.51 -8.27 6.46
N PHE A 115 -5.61 -9.17 6.04
CA PHE A 115 -5.69 -9.83 4.75
C PHE A 115 -6.23 -11.23 4.96
N SER A 116 -7.42 -11.51 4.42
CA SER A 116 -8.03 -12.83 4.45
C SER A 116 -7.88 -13.49 3.08
N PRO A 117 -7.62 -14.81 3.02
CA PRO A 117 -7.76 -15.57 1.78
C PRO A 117 -9.23 -15.83 1.42
N GLU A 118 -10.16 -15.61 2.35
CA GLU A 118 -11.59 -15.76 2.09
C GLU A 118 -12.16 -14.51 1.40
N PRO A 119 -13.01 -14.69 0.37
CA PRO A 119 -13.61 -13.57 -0.34
C PRO A 119 -14.49 -12.75 0.60
N LEU A 120 -14.31 -11.43 0.56
CA LEU A 120 -15.15 -10.49 1.28
C LEU A 120 -16.51 -10.31 0.58
N PRO A 121 -17.55 -9.84 1.28
CA PRO A 121 -18.77 -9.38 0.63
C PRO A 121 -18.47 -8.29 -0.41
N LEU A 122 -19.21 -8.26 -1.52
CA LEU A 122 -19.03 -7.26 -2.59
C LEU A 122 -19.16 -5.79 -2.15
N SER A 123 -19.75 -5.54 -0.98
CA SER A 123 -19.89 -4.21 -0.38
C SER A 123 -18.65 -3.73 0.38
N GLU A 124 -17.71 -4.63 0.66
CA GLU A 124 -16.49 -4.32 1.39
C GLU A 124 -15.33 -4.14 0.40
N PRO A 125 -14.46 -3.14 0.61
CA PRO A 125 -13.31 -2.93 -0.25
C PRO A 125 -12.33 -4.11 -0.19
N GLU A 126 -11.85 -4.57 -1.35
CA GLU A 126 -10.94 -5.71 -1.43
C GLU A 126 -9.48 -5.25 -1.54
N HIS A 127 -8.87 -5.03 -0.39
CA HIS A 127 -7.43 -4.75 -0.30
C HIS A 127 -6.63 -6.06 -0.34
N VAL A 128 -5.65 -6.12 -1.22
CA VAL A 128 -4.85 -7.34 -1.44
C VAL A 128 -3.39 -7.06 -1.16
N LEU A 129 -2.78 -7.76 -0.22
CA LEU A 129 -1.33 -7.81 -0.13
C LEU A 129 -0.83 -8.96 -0.99
N SER A 130 0.13 -8.68 -1.88
CA SER A 130 0.71 -9.63 -2.85
C SER A 130 -0.29 -10.56 -3.56
N GLY A 131 0.17 -11.63 -4.20
CA GLY A 131 -0.70 -12.52 -4.97
C GLY A 131 -1.15 -11.92 -6.31
N PHE A 132 -2.44 -12.10 -6.64
CA PHE A 132 -3.03 -11.65 -7.90
C PHE A 132 -3.91 -10.42 -7.66
N PRO A 133 -3.85 -9.40 -8.53
CA PRO A 133 -4.75 -8.26 -8.45
C PRO A 133 -6.18 -8.71 -8.70
N THR A 134 -7.11 -8.06 -8.01
CA THR A 134 -8.54 -8.19 -8.32
C THR A 134 -8.87 -7.19 -9.43
N HIS A 135 -9.92 -7.45 -10.21
CA HIS A 135 -10.39 -6.55 -11.29
C HIS A 135 -9.44 -6.35 -12.49
N ARG A 136 -8.50 -7.27 -12.75
CA ARG A 136 -7.67 -7.21 -13.95
C ARG A 136 -8.20 -8.13 -15.05
N GLU A 137 -8.53 -7.55 -16.20
CA GLU A 137 -9.06 -8.28 -17.36
C GLU A 137 -7.97 -9.06 -18.11
N TRP A 138 -6.70 -8.64 -18.04
CA TRP A 138 -5.59 -9.25 -18.76
C TRP A 138 -4.84 -10.30 -17.93
N SER A 139 -4.12 -11.20 -18.59
CA SER A 139 -3.33 -12.25 -17.93
C SER A 139 -2.00 -11.77 -17.37
N ASP A 140 -1.41 -10.70 -17.92
CA ASP A 140 -0.17 -10.08 -17.41
C ASP A 140 -0.23 -8.53 -17.45
N TRP A 141 0.74 -7.85 -16.84
CA TRP A 141 0.85 -6.39 -16.87
C TRP A 141 1.38 -5.98 -18.24
N ASP A 142 0.93 -4.82 -18.71
CA ASP A 142 1.39 -4.28 -19.98
C ASP A 142 2.88 -3.94 -19.96
N TYR A 143 3.46 -3.88 -21.16
CA TYR A 143 4.83 -3.42 -21.35
C TYR A 143 5.02 -2.04 -20.70
N PRO A 144 6.12 -1.79 -19.96
CA PRO A 144 7.32 -2.63 -19.80
C PRO A 144 7.30 -3.56 -18.56
N TYR A 145 6.14 -3.82 -17.97
CA TYR A 145 6.02 -4.49 -16.67
C TYR A 145 5.58 -5.96 -16.75
N ASN A 146 5.65 -6.58 -17.93
CA ASN A 146 5.37 -8.01 -18.10
C ASN A 146 6.14 -8.86 -17.07
N GLY A 147 5.43 -9.78 -16.40
CA GLY A 147 5.96 -10.67 -15.37
C GLY A 147 6.22 -10.02 -14.01
N TRP A 148 5.87 -8.75 -13.82
CA TRP A 148 5.91 -8.10 -12.51
C TRP A 148 4.81 -8.65 -11.59
N ARG A 149 5.04 -8.55 -10.29
CA ARG A 149 4.13 -9.08 -9.27
C ARG A 149 3.40 -7.97 -8.56
N LEU A 150 2.16 -8.25 -8.15
CA LEU A 150 1.48 -7.40 -7.18
C LEU A 150 2.23 -7.44 -5.85
N LEU A 151 2.46 -6.26 -5.29
CA LEU A 151 2.97 -6.05 -3.95
C LEU A 151 1.83 -5.71 -3.00
N PHE A 152 0.97 -4.77 -3.39
CA PHE A 152 -0.20 -4.34 -2.65
C PHE A 152 -1.24 -3.77 -3.61
N GLN A 153 -2.51 -3.98 -3.33
CA GLN A 153 -3.64 -3.35 -4.00
C GLN A 153 -4.47 -2.63 -2.95
N LEU A 154 -4.75 -1.36 -3.24
CA LEU A 154 -5.72 -0.56 -2.50
C LEU A 154 -6.96 -0.40 -3.35
N ASP A 155 -8.11 -0.66 -2.76
CA ASP A 155 -9.41 -0.50 -3.40
C ASP A 155 -9.99 0.88 -3.07
N SER A 156 -10.90 1.36 -3.90
CA SER A 156 -11.76 2.49 -3.55
C SER A 156 -12.53 2.16 -2.28
N CYS A 157 -12.58 3.09 -1.33
CA CYS A 157 -13.17 2.83 -0.02
C CYS A 157 -13.63 4.11 0.67
N ASP A 158 -14.63 3.98 1.54
CA ASP A 158 -15.00 5.04 2.47
C ASP A 158 -13.94 5.18 3.56
N VAL A 159 -13.48 6.41 3.80
CA VAL A 159 -12.38 6.66 4.73
C VAL A 159 -12.49 8.01 5.40
N TYR A 160 -12.76 8.03 6.70
CA TYR A 160 -13.07 9.28 7.41
C TYR A 160 -11.89 10.28 7.37
N PRO A 161 -12.15 11.57 7.03
CA PRO A 161 -13.46 12.23 6.89
C PRO A 161 -14.06 12.27 5.46
N GLY A 162 -13.62 11.43 4.52
CA GLY A 162 -14.14 11.40 3.15
C GLY A 162 -14.28 10.00 2.59
N SER A 163 -14.05 9.87 1.29
CA SER A 163 -13.93 8.63 0.57
C SER A 163 -12.76 8.73 -0.39
N LEU A 164 -12.19 7.58 -0.73
CA LEU A 164 -11.17 7.43 -1.76
C LEU A 164 -11.83 6.74 -2.94
N ASN A 165 -11.80 7.39 -4.10
CA ASN A 165 -12.36 6.80 -5.31
C ASN A 165 -11.34 6.88 -6.46
N PHE A 166 -10.96 5.71 -6.98
CA PHE A 166 -10.15 5.59 -8.18
C PHE A 166 -11.05 5.49 -9.41
N TYR A 167 -11.56 6.64 -9.87
CA TYR A 167 -12.46 6.77 -11.04
C TYR A 167 -13.84 6.11 -10.87
N ASP A 168 -14.10 4.97 -11.49
CA ASP A 168 -15.38 4.25 -11.39
C ASP A 168 -15.25 3.09 -10.39
N CYS A 169 -14.88 3.45 -9.15
CA CYS A 169 -14.60 2.48 -8.08
C CYS A 169 -13.48 1.49 -8.43
N GLY A 170 -12.45 1.96 -9.13
CA GLY A 170 -11.28 1.17 -9.46
C GLY A 170 -10.35 0.89 -8.29
N VAL A 171 -9.19 0.32 -8.61
CA VAL A 171 -8.14 -0.09 -7.67
C VAL A 171 -6.78 0.51 -8.02
N LEU A 172 -5.97 0.78 -7.00
CA LEU A 172 -4.57 1.17 -7.14
C LEU A 172 -3.65 -0.01 -6.82
N ASN A 173 -2.92 -0.46 -7.83
CA ASN A 173 -1.98 -1.57 -7.75
C ASN A 173 -0.54 -1.10 -7.61
N PHE A 174 0.16 -1.60 -6.61
CA PHE A 174 1.61 -1.46 -6.45
C PHE A 174 2.28 -2.73 -6.96
N ILE A 175 3.14 -2.61 -7.96
CA ILE A 175 3.81 -3.75 -8.60
C ILE A 175 5.33 -3.67 -8.47
N ILE A 176 5.97 -4.82 -8.39
CA ILE A 176 7.43 -4.95 -8.22
C ILE A 176 8.00 -6.06 -9.11
N SER A 177 9.19 -5.84 -9.66
CA SER A 177 9.88 -6.90 -10.39
C SER A 177 10.28 -8.05 -9.44
N PRO A 178 10.21 -9.32 -9.86
CA PRO A 178 10.60 -10.45 -9.02
C PRO A 178 12.06 -10.38 -8.54
N ALA A 179 12.95 -9.80 -9.36
CA ALA A 179 14.37 -9.65 -9.02
C ALA A 179 14.59 -8.61 -7.91
N ALA A 180 13.85 -7.49 -7.95
CA ALA A 180 13.92 -6.46 -6.91
C ALA A 180 13.34 -6.96 -5.59
N LEU A 181 12.20 -7.67 -5.64
CA LEU A 181 11.59 -8.30 -4.46
C LEU A 181 12.57 -9.27 -3.77
N ARG A 182 13.26 -10.14 -4.53
CA ARG A 182 14.28 -11.05 -3.96
C ARG A 182 15.46 -10.34 -3.29
N ARG A 183 15.81 -9.14 -3.76
CA ARG A 183 16.89 -8.33 -3.19
C ARG A 183 16.40 -7.39 -2.07
N LEU A 184 15.11 -7.44 -1.73
CA LEU A 184 14.47 -6.50 -0.81
C LEU A 184 14.64 -5.04 -1.25
N ASP A 185 14.69 -4.82 -2.57
CA ASP A 185 14.91 -3.52 -3.19
C ASP A 185 13.56 -2.96 -3.67
N PHE A 186 12.99 -2.08 -2.87
CA PHE A 186 11.68 -1.46 -3.15
C PHE A 186 11.79 -0.11 -3.86
N SER A 187 12.99 0.26 -4.34
CA SER A 187 13.24 1.56 -4.98
C SER A 187 12.54 1.74 -6.33
N ASN A 188 12.15 0.65 -6.99
CA ASN A 188 11.53 0.67 -8.32
C ASN A 188 10.15 0.00 -8.34
N VAL A 189 9.37 0.18 -7.27
CA VAL A 189 7.93 -0.15 -7.28
C VAL A 189 7.21 0.81 -8.22
N LYS A 190 6.16 0.32 -8.91
CA LYS A 190 5.26 1.15 -9.71
C LYS A 190 3.86 1.10 -9.14
N ALA A 191 3.15 2.20 -9.21
CA ALA A 191 1.74 2.29 -8.89
C ALA A 191 0.96 2.43 -10.19
N ILE A 192 -0.11 1.66 -10.36
CA ILE A 192 -0.96 1.62 -11.57
C ILE A 192 -2.42 1.63 -11.11
N VAL A 193 -3.20 2.59 -11.59
CA VAL A 193 -4.66 2.61 -11.38
C VAL A 193 -5.32 1.76 -12.45
N LEU A 194 -6.22 0.86 -12.04
CA LEU A 194 -7.12 0.14 -12.92
C LEU A 194 -8.56 0.53 -12.55
N SER A 195 -9.32 1.01 -13.52
CA SER A 195 -10.76 1.26 -13.41
C SER A 195 -11.40 0.76 -14.69
N THR A 196 -12.56 0.13 -14.58
CA THR A 196 -13.40 -0.28 -15.72
C THR A 196 -14.39 0.82 -16.08
#